data_AF-A0A432Q8D5-F1
#
_entry.id   AF-A0A432Q8D5-F1
#
_cell.length_a   1.000
_cell.length_b   1.000
_cell.length_c   1.000
_cell.angle_alpha   90.00
_cell.angle_beta   90.00
_cell.angle_gamma   90.00
#
_symmetry.space_group_name_H-M   'P 1'
#
loop_
_entity.id
_entity.type
_entity.pdbx_description
1 polymer ?
#
loop_
_entity_poly.entity_id
_entity_poly.type
_entity_poly.pdbx_seq_one_letter_code
_entity_poly.pdbx_strand_id
1 'polypeptide(L)'
;QTVELFKPVAPGENVIRAGEDTTSGQQVLPRGRKLRPQDMGVLAGLGITSVTVHRRPVVAILSTGDELVPPEEQPGPGQIRDINSTTLAALVEESGCIASTIGIIGDDFDTMFATCEKTLNGADMILLSGGSSVGKRDFTLKVLEKLKNSELLAHGVAIRPGKPTILARIGNKALFGLPGHVASAMVVFYLLVRPLLLKLGGMDAPLNLLPLPVTTGEQIPSAIGREEYVRVQLLWKNDNNLPVALPIYGKSGLLSPLVKADGLLVINRDCEGLDKGETGKVLLFPVQH
;
A
#
# COMPACT_ATOMS: atom_id res chain seq x y z
N GLN A 1 -16.98 -3.66 -64.73
CA GLN A 1 -17.07 -4.45 -63.49
C GLN A 1 -18.51 -4.36 -62.99
N THR A 2 -19.14 -5.49 -62.71
CA THR A 2 -20.49 -5.56 -62.15
C THR A 2 -20.37 -5.96 -60.68
N VAL A 3 -21.09 -5.26 -59.78
CA VAL A 3 -21.14 -5.56 -58.35
C VAL A 3 -22.55 -6.03 -58.01
N GLU A 4 -22.67 -7.24 -57.47
CA GLU A 4 -23.95 -7.81 -57.00
C GLU A 4 -24.01 -7.75 -55.46
N LEU A 5 -25.16 -7.32 -54.93
CA LEU A 5 -25.43 -7.24 -53.49
C LEU A 5 -26.31 -8.43 -53.07
N PHE A 6 -25.75 -9.33 -52.26
CA PHE A 6 -26.43 -10.55 -51.82
C PHE A 6 -27.27 -10.39 -50.54
N LYS A 7 -27.18 -9.23 -49.87
CA LYS A 7 -27.95 -8.89 -48.67
C LYS A 7 -28.37 -7.42 -48.70
N PRO A 8 -29.58 -7.08 -48.21
CA PRO A 8 -29.96 -5.69 -47.99
C PRO A 8 -29.07 -5.07 -46.92
N VAL A 9 -28.65 -3.82 -47.14
CA VAL A 9 -27.79 -3.04 -46.23
C VAL A 9 -28.60 -1.87 -45.68
N ALA A 10 -28.64 -1.70 -44.37
CA ALA A 10 -29.40 -0.62 -43.74
C ALA A 10 -28.66 0.73 -43.89
N PRO A 11 -29.38 1.87 -43.93
CA PRO A 11 -28.74 3.19 -43.91
C PRO A 11 -27.83 3.36 -42.68
N GLY A 12 -26.53 3.60 -42.93
CA GLY A 12 -25.52 3.75 -41.89
C GLY A 12 -24.87 2.44 -41.41
N GLU A 13 -25.22 1.30 -42.00
CA GLU A 13 -24.52 0.05 -41.75
C GLU A 13 -23.05 0.17 -42.21
N ASN A 14 -22.11 -0.22 -41.34
CA ASN A 14 -20.67 -0.10 -41.57
C ASN A 14 -20.14 1.35 -41.76
N VAL A 15 -20.84 2.35 -41.21
CA VAL A 15 -20.40 3.76 -41.23
C VAL A 15 -20.13 4.25 -39.80
N ILE A 16 -18.92 4.77 -39.55
CA ILE A 16 -18.59 5.51 -38.31
C ILE A 16 -18.79 7.01 -38.59
N ARG A 17 -19.60 7.67 -37.78
CA ARG A 17 -19.96 9.09 -37.93
C ARG A 17 -18.94 9.99 -37.23
N ALA A 18 -18.85 11.23 -37.72
CA ALA A 18 -18.09 12.27 -37.04
C ALA A 18 -18.65 12.49 -35.62
N GLY A 19 -17.78 12.44 -34.62
CA GLY A 19 -18.15 12.62 -33.22
C GLY A 19 -18.80 11.41 -32.54
N GLU A 20 -18.81 10.24 -33.18
CA GLU A 20 -19.43 9.02 -32.61
C GLU A 20 -18.70 8.49 -31.37
N ASP A 21 -17.37 8.63 -31.33
CA ASP A 21 -16.55 8.26 -30.16
C ASP A 21 -16.40 9.42 -29.16
N THR A 22 -16.02 10.60 -29.66
CA THR A 22 -15.91 11.80 -28.82
C THR A 22 -16.20 13.07 -29.59
N THR A 23 -16.78 14.06 -28.90
CA THR A 23 -17.11 15.38 -29.46
C THR A 23 -16.10 16.45 -29.03
N SER A 24 -15.97 17.51 -29.82
CA SER A 24 -15.09 18.63 -29.47
C SER A 24 -15.49 19.25 -28.13
N GLY A 25 -14.52 19.47 -27.25
CA GLY A 25 -14.74 20.02 -25.90
C GLY A 25 -15.22 19.01 -24.85
N GLN A 26 -15.50 17.76 -25.24
CA GLN A 26 -15.81 16.70 -24.30
C GLN A 26 -14.58 16.32 -23.47
N GLN A 27 -14.76 16.15 -22.17
CA GLN A 27 -13.72 15.60 -21.31
C GLN A 27 -13.55 14.11 -21.61
N VAL A 28 -12.37 13.75 -22.11
CA VAL A 28 -12.04 12.37 -22.48
C VAL A 28 -11.45 11.60 -21.29
N LEU A 29 -10.53 12.23 -20.54
CA LEU A 29 -9.92 11.65 -19.35
C LEU A 29 -10.06 12.61 -18.16
N PRO A 30 -10.59 12.15 -17.01
CA PRO A 30 -10.65 12.98 -15.81
C PRO A 30 -9.29 13.14 -15.14
N ARG A 31 -9.08 14.30 -14.51
CA ARG A 31 -7.93 14.53 -13.61
C ARG A 31 -7.98 13.51 -12.46
N GLY A 32 -6.80 13.12 -11.98
CA GLY A 32 -6.65 12.23 -10.83
C GLY A 32 -6.84 10.75 -11.15
N ARG A 33 -6.86 10.41 -12.44
CA ARG A 33 -6.86 9.04 -12.94
C ARG A 33 -5.44 8.53 -13.17
N LYS A 34 -5.18 7.28 -12.80
CA LYS A 34 -3.99 6.54 -13.24
C LYS A 34 -4.14 6.17 -14.71
N LEU A 35 -3.21 6.64 -15.55
CA LEU A 35 -3.21 6.33 -16.98
C LEU A 35 -3.02 4.83 -17.19
N ARG A 36 -3.91 4.23 -17.99
CA ARG A 36 -3.91 2.82 -18.38
C ARG A 36 -3.52 2.69 -19.86
N PRO A 37 -3.17 1.48 -20.36
CA PRO A 37 -2.81 1.30 -21.77
C PRO A 37 -3.85 1.85 -22.77
N GLN A 38 -5.14 1.67 -22.50
CA GLN A 38 -6.22 2.22 -23.32
C GLN A 38 -6.26 3.76 -23.30
N ASP A 39 -5.85 4.39 -22.19
CA ASP A 39 -5.80 5.85 -22.09
C ASP A 39 -4.72 6.41 -23.00
N MET A 40 -3.60 5.70 -23.13
CA MET A 40 -2.53 6.03 -24.08
C MET A 40 -3.02 5.93 -25.53
N GLY A 41 -3.82 4.92 -25.85
CA GLY A 41 -4.41 4.76 -27.18
C GLY A 41 -5.36 5.91 -27.54
N VAL A 42 -6.20 6.32 -26.60
CA VAL A 42 -7.12 7.45 -26.77
C VAL A 42 -6.35 8.76 -26.94
N LEU A 43 -5.34 9.02 -26.12
CA LEU A 43 -4.48 10.22 -26.26
C LEU A 43 -3.79 10.25 -27.63
N ALA A 44 -3.23 9.13 -28.08
CA ALA A 44 -2.59 9.02 -29.39
C ALA A 44 -3.58 9.24 -30.54
N GLY A 45 -4.79 8.68 -30.46
CA GLY A 45 -5.85 8.88 -31.45
C GLY A 45 -6.30 10.34 -31.58
N LEU A 46 -6.19 11.11 -30.50
CA LEU A 46 -6.46 12.56 -30.47
C LEU A 46 -5.25 13.42 -30.86
N GLY A 47 -4.11 12.80 -31.21
CA GLY A 47 -2.86 13.52 -31.50
C GLY A 47 -2.19 14.14 -30.28
N ILE A 48 -2.58 13.73 -29.06
CA ILE A 48 -2.00 14.22 -27.81
C ILE A 48 -0.80 13.34 -27.44
N THR A 49 0.41 13.87 -27.63
CA THR A 49 1.67 13.13 -27.40
C THR A 49 2.31 13.42 -26.05
N SER A 50 1.79 14.39 -25.29
CA SER A 50 2.25 14.70 -23.94
C SER A 50 1.10 15.22 -23.08
N VAL A 51 1.15 14.91 -21.78
CA VAL A 51 0.15 15.33 -20.79
C VAL A 51 0.82 15.76 -19.50
N THR A 52 0.23 16.74 -18.82
CA THR A 52 0.67 17.13 -17.47
C THR A 52 0.21 16.08 -16.46
N VAL A 53 1.14 15.54 -15.68
CA VAL A 53 0.89 14.53 -14.64
C VAL A 53 1.36 15.03 -13.28
N HIS A 54 0.85 14.40 -12.23
CA HIS A 54 1.39 14.57 -10.89
C HIS A 54 2.78 13.96 -10.81
N ARG A 55 3.71 14.64 -10.13
CA ARG A 55 5.04 14.07 -9.84
C ARG A 55 4.89 12.86 -8.92
N ARG A 56 5.81 11.90 -9.03
CA ARG A 56 5.89 10.78 -8.10
C ARG A 56 6.33 11.28 -6.72
N PRO A 57 5.61 10.96 -5.63
CA PRO A 57 6.06 11.26 -4.28
C PRO A 57 7.37 10.55 -3.96
N VAL A 58 8.26 11.20 -3.21
CA VAL A 58 9.52 10.63 -2.72
C VAL A 58 9.35 10.19 -1.27
N VAL A 59 9.59 8.91 -1.00
CA VAL A 59 9.44 8.31 0.33
C VAL A 59 10.81 7.86 0.82
N ALA A 60 11.30 8.50 1.87
CA ALA A 60 12.53 8.09 2.52
C ALA A 60 12.26 6.99 3.55
N ILE A 61 13.13 5.99 3.58
CA ILE A 61 13.00 4.83 4.47
C ILE A 61 14.25 4.76 5.32
N LEU A 62 14.06 4.80 6.64
CA LEU A 62 15.13 4.64 7.62
C LEU A 62 14.79 3.47 8.51
N SER A 63 15.79 2.66 8.81
CA SER A 63 15.67 1.58 9.78
C SER A 63 16.42 1.91 11.05
N THR A 64 15.92 1.48 12.20
CA THR A 64 16.62 1.65 13.48
C THR A 64 16.74 0.34 14.22
N GLY A 65 17.94 0.08 14.73
CA GLY A 65 18.22 -1.09 15.55
C GLY A 65 19.68 -1.47 15.52
N ASP A 66 20.31 -1.49 16.68
CA ASP A 66 21.68 -1.98 16.85
C ASP A 66 21.83 -3.47 16.44
N GLU A 67 20.71 -4.22 16.42
CA GLU A 67 20.67 -5.59 15.92
C GLU A 67 20.69 -5.69 14.38
N LEU A 68 20.47 -4.60 13.65
CA LEU A 68 20.27 -4.64 12.21
C LEU A 68 21.59 -4.53 11.44
N VAL A 69 21.72 -5.36 10.41
CA VAL A 69 22.76 -5.23 9.38
C VAL A 69 22.12 -5.13 7.99
N PRO A 70 22.80 -4.53 7.00
CA PRO A 70 22.33 -4.51 5.61
C PRO A 70 22.05 -5.93 5.07
N PRO A 71 21.13 -6.08 4.10
CA PRO A 71 20.82 -7.37 3.49
C PRO A 71 22.04 -8.12 2.92
N GLU A 72 23.02 -7.38 2.41
CA GLU A 72 24.22 -7.88 1.75
C GLU A 72 25.24 -8.44 2.75
N GLU A 73 25.18 -8.02 4.01
CA GLU A 73 26.11 -8.43 5.05
C GLU A 73 25.73 -9.78 5.66
N GLN A 74 26.72 -10.49 6.20
CA GLN A 74 26.51 -11.72 6.96
C GLN A 74 26.31 -11.36 8.45
N PRO A 75 25.13 -11.64 9.04
CA PRO A 75 24.88 -11.29 10.44
C PRO A 75 25.82 -12.02 11.39
N GLY A 76 26.41 -11.27 12.33
CA GLY A 76 27.08 -11.82 13.49
C GLY A 76 26.11 -12.32 14.56
N PRO A 77 26.62 -12.82 15.70
CA PRO A 77 25.78 -13.24 16.82
C PRO A 77 24.87 -12.11 17.32
N GLY A 78 23.55 -12.36 17.36
CA GLY A 78 22.56 -11.38 17.80
C GLY A 78 22.12 -10.37 16.74
N GLN A 79 22.77 -10.36 15.57
CA GLN A 79 22.37 -9.51 14.45
C GLN A 79 21.36 -10.19 13.53
N ILE A 80 20.52 -9.39 12.89
CA ILE A 80 19.57 -9.80 11.88
C ILE A 80 19.62 -8.84 10.69
N ARG A 81 19.25 -9.30 9.51
CA ARG A 81 19.18 -8.43 8.33
C ARG A 81 18.01 -7.47 8.41
N ASP A 82 18.22 -6.25 7.93
CA ASP A 82 17.14 -5.29 7.71
C ASP A 82 16.29 -5.71 6.51
N ILE A 83 15.23 -6.47 6.82
CA ILE A 83 14.23 -6.91 5.86
C ILE A 83 13.13 -5.88 5.61
N ASN A 84 12.95 -4.92 6.54
CA ASN A 84 11.85 -3.99 6.48
C ASN A 84 12.12 -2.91 5.44
N SER A 85 13.34 -2.36 5.40
CA SER A 85 13.67 -1.34 4.39
C SER A 85 13.49 -1.86 2.96
N THR A 86 13.97 -3.08 2.68
CA THR A 86 13.78 -3.77 1.40
C THR A 86 12.30 -3.96 1.06
N THR A 87 11.51 -4.45 2.03
CA THR A 87 10.07 -4.68 1.82
C THR A 87 9.31 -3.37 1.60
N LEU A 88 9.60 -2.34 2.40
CA LEU A 88 8.96 -1.03 2.29
C LEU A 88 9.34 -0.32 0.99
N ALA A 89 10.58 -0.44 0.53
CA ALA A 89 11.00 0.12 -0.75
C ALA A 89 10.20 -0.47 -1.90
N ALA A 90 10.06 -1.80 -1.94
CA ALA A 90 9.24 -2.48 -2.95
C ALA A 90 7.77 -2.04 -2.91
N LEU A 91 7.19 -1.90 -1.71
CA LEU A 91 5.80 -1.44 -1.53
C LEU A 91 5.58 0.02 -1.97
N VAL A 92 6.56 0.90 -1.72
CA VAL A 92 6.55 2.29 -2.19
C VAL A 92 6.57 2.34 -3.73
N GLU A 93 7.43 1.53 -4.35
CA GLU A 93 7.56 1.45 -5.81
C GLU A 93 6.31 0.86 -6.46
N GLU A 94 5.74 -0.20 -5.88
CA GLU A 94 4.45 -0.78 -6.28
C GLU A 94 3.33 0.28 -6.25
N SER A 95 3.39 1.19 -5.28
CA SER A 95 2.46 2.32 -5.15
C SER A 95 2.73 3.46 -6.14
N GLY A 96 3.68 3.31 -7.08
CA GLY A 96 4.03 4.30 -8.09
C GLY A 96 4.89 5.45 -7.56
N CYS A 97 5.41 5.37 -6.34
CA CYS A 97 6.24 6.38 -5.70
C CYS A 97 7.74 6.07 -5.87
N ILE A 98 8.61 6.98 -5.44
CA ILE A 98 10.07 6.78 -5.47
C ILE A 98 10.53 6.41 -4.06
N ALA A 99 11.14 5.24 -3.89
CA ALA A 99 11.76 4.83 -2.64
C ALA A 99 13.18 5.42 -2.53
N SER A 100 13.50 5.98 -1.37
CA SER A 100 14.86 6.45 -1.03
C SER A 100 15.30 5.79 0.28
N THR A 101 16.06 4.71 0.18
CA THR A 101 16.60 3.99 1.35
C THR A 101 17.79 4.77 1.91
N ILE A 102 17.61 5.38 3.07
CA ILE A 102 18.66 6.17 3.74
C ILE A 102 19.64 5.26 4.48
N GLY A 103 19.15 4.13 5.00
CA GLY A 103 19.96 3.10 5.67
C GLY A 103 19.53 2.85 7.12
N ILE A 104 20.38 2.12 7.82
CA ILE A 104 20.24 1.80 9.25
C ILE A 104 20.88 2.93 10.04
N ILE A 105 20.12 3.55 10.93
CA ILE A 105 20.60 4.58 11.85
C ILE A 105 20.74 4.00 13.27
N GLY A 106 21.71 4.53 14.01
CA GLY A 106 21.94 4.14 15.40
C GLY A 106 20.78 4.50 16.32
N ASP A 107 20.65 3.78 17.43
CA ASP A 107 19.57 3.94 18.41
C ASP A 107 19.79 5.12 19.38
N ASP A 108 20.14 6.30 18.87
CA ASP A 108 20.27 7.54 19.66
C ASP A 108 19.46 8.71 19.09
N PHE A 109 19.07 9.62 19.99
CA PHE A 109 18.21 10.75 19.65
C PHE A 109 18.87 11.72 18.66
N ASP A 110 20.14 12.05 18.85
CA ASP A 110 20.82 13.10 18.08
C ASP A 110 21.02 12.66 16.62
N THR A 111 21.47 11.42 16.41
CA THR A 111 21.60 10.81 15.08
C THR A 111 20.26 10.71 14.38
N MET A 112 19.21 10.25 15.08
CA MET A 112 17.88 10.13 14.48
C MET A 112 17.27 11.48 14.13
N PHE A 113 17.41 12.48 15.02
CA PHE A 113 16.94 13.84 14.77
C PHE A 113 17.63 14.45 13.54
N ALA A 114 18.97 14.46 13.52
CA ALA A 114 19.75 15.03 12.44
C ALA A 114 19.46 14.35 11.10
N THR A 115 19.30 13.02 11.11
CA THR A 115 18.98 12.26 9.90
C THR A 115 17.57 12.58 9.41
N CYS A 116 16.57 12.63 10.29
CA CYS A 116 15.20 13.00 9.94
C CYS A 116 15.13 14.42 9.36
N GLU A 117 15.75 15.41 10.03
CA GLU A 117 15.77 16.80 9.59
C GLU A 117 16.41 16.95 8.20
N LYS A 118 17.57 16.31 7.98
CA LYS A 118 18.24 16.30 6.68
C LYS A 118 17.38 15.65 5.60
N THR A 119 16.74 14.53 5.93
CA THR A 119 15.94 13.72 4.98
C THR A 119 14.68 14.45 4.53
N LEU A 120 14.04 15.21 5.42
CA LEU A 120 12.84 15.99 5.10
C LEU A 120 13.06 17.01 3.97
N ASN A 121 14.30 17.42 3.69
CA ASN A 121 14.60 18.35 2.58
C ASN A 121 14.37 17.71 1.20
N GLY A 122 14.55 16.40 1.07
CA GLY A 122 14.45 15.67 -0.21
C GLY A 122 13.24 14.75 -0.33
N ALA A 123 12.52 14.48 0.76
CA ALA A 123 11.41 13.53 0.79
C ALA A 123 10.06 14.19 1.11
N ASP A 124 8.98 13.62 0.60
CA ASP A 124 7.60 13.99 0.93
C ASP A 124 7.08 13.23 2.15
N MET A 125 7.66 12.06 2.40
CA MET A 125 7.31 11.20 3.50
C MET A 125 8.56 10.50 4.05
N ILE A 126 8.57 10.28 5.36
CA ILE A 126 9.54 9.42 6.04
C ILE A 126 8.81 8.18 6.59
N LEU A 127 9.36 6.99 6.33
CA LEU A 127 9.01 5.74 7.01
C LEU A 127 10.17 5.35 7.93
N LEU A 128 9.94 5.48 9.24
CA LEU A 128 10.85 4.99 10.27
C LEU A 128 10.45 3.56 10.63
N SER A 129 11.31 2.60 10.34
CA SER A 129 11.13 1.19 10.64
C SER A 129 12.10 0.75 11.73
N GLY A 130 11.66 0.68 12.98
CA GLY A 130 12.56 0.26 14.05
C GLY A 130 11.87 0.07 15.38
N GLY A 131 12.36 -0.92 16.15
CA GLY A 131 12.17 -0.99 17.59
C GLY A 131 10.76 -1.06 18.15
N SER A 132 10.19 -2.26 18.29
CA SER A 132 8.94 -2.46 19.04
C SER A 132 9.04 -2.15 20.55
N SER A 133 10.26 -1.89 21.05
CA SER A 133 10.56 -1.56 22.45
C SER A 133 10.08 -0.15 22.81
N VAL A 134 9.64 0.00 24.06
CA VAL A 134 9.12 1.26 24.63
C VAL A 134 10.13 2.39 24.44
N GLY A 135 11.43 2.16 24.69
CA GLY A 135 12.46 3.20 24.60
C GLY A 135 12.71 3.75 23.19
N LYS A 136 12.55 2.94 22.14
CA LYS A 136 12.79 3.37 20.74
C LYS A 136 11.64 4.25 20.22
N ARG A 137 10.41 3.99 20.68
CA ARG A 137 9.26 4.86 20.41
C ARG A 137 9.41 6.22 21.07
N ASP A 138 9.94 6.24 22.28
CA ASP A 138 10.16 7.49 23.01
C ASP A 138 11.11 8.40 22.25
N PHE A 139 12.15 7.86 21.61
CA PHE A 139 13.02 8.67 20.73
C PHE A 139 12.27 9.20 19.51
N THR A 140 11.43 8.39 18.85
CA THR A 140 10.66 8.85 17.69
C THR A 140 9.75 10.01 18.06
N LEU A 141 9.06 9.93 19.20
CA LEU A 141 8.22 11.01 19.72
C LEU A 141 9.04 12.26 20.07
N LYS A 142 10.18 12.12 20.75
CA LYS A 142 11.08 13.24 21.04
C LYS A 142 11.61 13.92 19.76
N VAL A 143 11.95 13.14 18.73
CA VAL A 143 12.38 13.69 17.43
C VAL A 143 11.24 14.48 16.81
N LEU A 144 10.01 13.95 16.84
CA LEU A 144 8.85 14.67 16.37
C LEU A 144 8.65 15.98 17.14
N GLU A 145 8.70 15.98 18.47
CA GLU A 145 8.58 17.20 19.29
C GLU A 145 9.63 18.25 18.96
N LYS A 146 10.83 17.83 18.55
CA LYS A 146 11.93 18.74 18.20
C LYS A 146 11.84 19.31 16.79
N LEU A 147 11.28 18.56 15.84
CA LEU A 147 11.13 19.00 14.45
C LEU A 147 10.17 20.19 14.35
N LYS A 148 10.56 21.22 13.58
CA LYS A 148 9.71 22.40 13.38
C LYS A 148 8.46 22.04 12.57
N ASN A 149 7.33 22.65 12.93
CA ASN A 149 6.03 22.42 12.29
C ASN A 149 5.57 20.97 12.34
N SER A 150 6.01 20.22 13.35
CA SER A 150 5.54 18.87 13.60
C SER A 150 4.21 18.86 14.35
N GLU A 151 3.40 17.86 14.07
CA GLU A 151 2.15 17.59 14.76
C GLU A 151 1.94 16.07 14.79
N LEU A 152 1.78 15.54 16.00
CA LEU A 152 1.45 14.13 16.21
C LEU A 152 -0.04 13.92 15.95
N LEU A 153 -0.37 13.14 14.92
CA LEU A 153 -1.75 12.83 14.53
C LEU A 153 -2.25 11.53 15.16
N ALA A 154 -1.37 10.55 15.33
CA ALA A 154 -1.70 9.30 16.01
C ALA A 154 -0.48 8.73 16.73
N HIS A 155 -0.70 8.24 17.95
CA HIS A 155 0.25 7.42 18.69
C HIS A 155 -0.42 6.09 19.02
N GLY A 156 -0.33 5.19 18.05
CA GLY A 156 -0.99 3.91 18.02
C GLY A 156 -2.35 3.94 17.34
N VAL A 157 -2.71 2.79 16.79
CA VAL A 157 -3.90 2.59 15.96
C VAL A 157 -4.66 1.35 16.43
N ALA A 158 -5.98 1.37 16.29
CA ALA A 158 -6.87 0.30 16.77
C ALA A 158 -6.93 -0.91 15.80
N ILE A 159 -5.77 -1.35 15.31
CA ILE A 159 -5.63 -2.48 14.37
C ILE A 159 -4.71 -3.58 14.90
N ARG A 160 -4.95 -4.81 14.46
CA ARG A 160 -4.12 -5.99 14.76
C ARG A 160 -3.76 -6.71 13.46
N PRO A 161 -2.46 -6.93 13.16
CA PRO A 161 -1.29 -6.31 13.77
C PRO A 161 -1.15 -4.81 13.38
N GLY A 162 -0.29 -4.06 14.06
CA GLY A 162 -0.02 -2.65 13.71
C GLY A 162 -0.29 -1.62 14.80
N LYS A 163 -0.78 -2.05 15.99
CA LYS A 163 -1.04 -1.18 17.16
C LYS A 163 -0.01 -0.05 17.36
N PRO A 164 1.32 -0.27 17.33
CA PRO A 164 2.27 0.76 17.73
C PRO A 164 2.62 1.81 16.66
N THR A 165 1.78 1.99 15.65
CA THR A 165 2.07 2.94 14.55
C THR A 165 2.01 4.38 15.05
N ILE A 166 3.04 5.16 14.74
CA ILE A 166 3.05 6.61 14.95
C ILE A 166 2.78 7.28 13.61
N LEU A 167 1.92 8.30 13.61
CA LEU A 167 1.68 9.15 12.44
C LEU A 167 1.85 10.61 12.86
N ALA A 168 2.67 11.33 12.12
CA ALA A 168 2.88 12.75 12.30
C ALA A 168 2.89 13.51 10.98
N ARG A 169 2.49 14.77 11.05
CA ARG A 169 2.61 15.76 9.99
C ARG A 169 3.78 16.68 10.29
N ILE A 170 4.61 16.99 9.29
CA ILE A 170 5.69 17.98 9.39
C ILE A 170 5.51 18.97 8.24
N GLY A 171 4.83 20.09 8.51
CA GLY A 171 4.35 20.99 7.47
C GLY A 171 3.46 20.25 6.45
N ASN A 172 3.92 20.15 5.19
CA ASN A 172 3.24 19.42 4.12
C ASN A 172 3.75 17.98 3.91
N LYS A 173 4.60 17.48 4.82
CA LYS A 173 5.22 16.15 4.76
C LYS A 173 4.64 15.24 5.83
N ALA A 174 4.78 13.92 5.64
CA ALA A 174 4.33 12.93 6.61
C ALA A 174 5.50 12.14 7.20
N LEU A 175 5.37 11.70 8.45
CA LEU A 175 6.26 10.73 9.06
C LEU A 175 5.44 9.60 9.65
N PHE A 176 5.81 8.36 9.32
CA PHE A 176 5.26 7.16 9.93
C PHE A 176 6.34 6.45 10.75
N GLY A 177 6.08 6.23 12.03
CA GLY A 177 6.79 5.23 12.83
C GLY A 177 6.10 3.88 12.68
N LEU A 178 6.74 2.94 12.00
CA LEU A 178 6.20 1.62 11.69
C LEU A 178 6.66 0.58 12.73
N PRO A 179 5.86 -0.48 12.96
CA PRO A 179 6.28 -1.58 13.82
C PRO A 179 7.53 -2.28 13.27
N GLY A 180 8.46 -2.70 14.14
CA GLY A 180 9.67 -3.42 13.73
C GLY A 180 9.44 -4.81 13.12
N HIS A 181 8.26 -5.42 13.31
CA HIS A 181 7.90 -6.65 12.62
C HIS A 181 7.37 -6.37 11.21
N VAL A 182 8.05 -6.90 10.20
CA VAL A 182 7.71 -6.79 8.78
C VAL A 182 6.23 -7.04 8.47
N ALA A 183 5.63 -8.10 9.02
CA ALA A 183 4.21 -8.41 8.80
C ALA A 183 3.28 -7.28 9.29
N SER A 184 3.63 -6.66 10.42
CA SER A 184 2.87 -5.54 10.98
C SER A 184 3.11 -4.26 10.16
N ALA A 185 4.34 -4.02 9.75
CA ALA A 185 4.70 -2.89 8.88
C ALA A 185 3.96 -2.96 7.53
N MET A 186 3.86 -4.14 6.91
CA MET A 186 3.12 -4.35 5.66
C MET A 186 1.62 -4.06 5.82
N VAL A 187 0.99 -4.55 6.89
CA VAL A 187 -0.43 -4.28 7.17
C VAL A 187 -0.66 -2.77 7.33
N VAL A 188 0.17 -2.11 8.13
CA VAL A 188 0.11 -0.65 8.32
C VAL A 188 0.37 0.08 7.00
N PHE A 189 1.30 -0.40 6.19
CA PHE A 189 1.60 0.18 4.89
C PHE A 189 0.37 0.17 3.99
N TYR A 190 -0.24 -0.99 3.77
CA TYR A 190 -1.39 -1.12 2.87
C TYR A 190 -2.62 -0.35 3.34
N LEU A 191 -2.84 -0.27 4.66
CA LEU A 191 -4.04 0.36 5.21
C LEU A 191 -3.91 1.87 5.38
N LEU A 192 -2.72 2.38 5.71
CA LEU A 192 -2.54 3.79 6.09
C LEU A 192 -1.55 4.53 5.18
N VAL A 193 -0.40 3.92 4.86
CA VAL A 193 0.64 4.58 4.06
C VAL A 193 0.24 4.65 2.59
N ARG A 194 -0.15 3.51 2.00
CA ARG A 194 -0.49 3.40 0.58
C ARG A 194 -1.61 4.36 0.16
N PRO A 195 -2.75 4.45 0.87
CA PRO A 195 -3.80 5.41 0.47
C PRO A 195 -3.32 6.86 0.47
N LEU A 196 -2.47 7.24 1.45
CA LEU A 196 -1.87 8.57 1.51
C LEU A 196 -0.89 8.80 0.34
N LEU A 197 -0.05 7.82 0.01
CA LEU A 197 0.86 7.90 -1.15
C LEU A 197 0.10 8.06 -2.46
N LEU A 198 -0.97 7.29 -2.67
CA LEU A 198 -1.80 7.42 -3.87
C LEU A 198 -2.47 8.80 -3.95
N LYS A 199 -2.94 9.33 -2.81
CA LYS A 199 -3.51 10.69 -2.76
C LYS A 199 -2.46 11.77 -3.05
N LEU A 200 -1.26 11.65 -2.49
CA LEU A 200 -0.13 12.55 -2.78
C LEU A 200 0.30 12.47 -4.25
N GLY A 201 0.23 11.28 -4.85
CA GLY A 201 0.40 11.04 -6.29
C GLY A 201 -0.76 11.54 -7.16
N GLY A 202 -1.77 12.20 -6.56
CA GLY A 202 -2.88 12.85 -7.27
C GLY A 202 -4.07 11.95 -7.57
N MET A 203 -4.15 10.71 -7.06
CA MET A 203 -5.31 9.86 -7.27
C MET A 203 -6.50 10.31 -6.42
N ASP A 204 -7.71 10.32 -7.00
CA ASP A 204 -8.91 10.77 -6.29
C ASP A 204 -9.76 9.63 -5.70
N ALA A 205 -9.88 8.46 -6.35
CA ALA A 205 -10.47 7.23 -5.81
C ALA A 205 -10.39 6.05 -6.82
N PRO A 206 -10.54 4.79 -6.38
CA PRO A 206 -10.44 4.30 -5.00
C PRO A 206 -8.96 4.14 -4.58
N LEU A 207 -8.64 4.50 -3.34
CA LEU A 207 -7.27 4.49 -2.79
C LEU A 207 -6.97 3.23 -1.98
N ASN A 208 -8.00 2.56 -1.48
CA ASN A 208 -7.88 1.37 -0.65
C ASN A 208 -7.67 0.12 -1.51
N LEU A 209 -7.23 -0.96 -0.86
CA LEU A 209 -7.19 -2.28 -1.47
C LEU A 209 -8.60 -2.73 -1.89
N LEU A 210 -8.66 -3.56 -2.93
CA LEU A 210 -9.92 -4.07 -3.47
C LEU A 210 -10.54 -5.07 -2.47
N PRO A 211 -11.77 -4.83 -1.99
CA PRO A 211 -12.46 -5.79 -1.16
C PRO A 211 -13.04 -6.91 -2.02
N LEU A 212 -12.84 -8.16 -1.58
CA LEU A 212 -13.39 -9.36 -2.17
C LEU A 212 -14.23 -10.10 -1.10
N PRO A 213 -15.52 -10.35 -1.35
CA PRO A 213 -16.31 -11.25 -0.50
C PRO A 213 -15.76 -12.67 -0.59
N VAL A 214 -15.65 -13.34 0.55
CA VAL A 214 -15.12 -14.71 0.65
C VAL A 214 -15.98 -15.54 1.60
N THR A 215 -15.82 -16.86 1.54
CA THR A 215 -16.29 -17.76 2.60
C THR A 215 -15.10 -18.19 3.46
N THR A 216 -15.23 -18.16 4.78
CA THR A 216 -14.16 -18.65 5.68
C THR A 216 -14.03 -20.18 5.59
N GLY A 217 -12.81 -20.69 5.45
CA GLY A 217 -12.58 -22.14 5.36
C GLY A 217 -12.54 -22.85 6.72
N GLU A 218 -12.35 -22.10 7.79
CA GLU A 218 -12.30 -22.57 9.19
C GLU A 218 -12.75 -21.46 10.15
N GLN A 219 -12.87 -21.80 11.43
CA GLN A 219 -13.15 -20.84 12.48
C GLN A 219 -11.89 -20.02 12.78
N ILE A 220 -12.02 -18.69 12.75
CA ILE A 220 -10.92 -17.76 12.95
C ILE A 220 -11.24 -16.91 14.18
N PRO A 221 -10.77 -17.32 15.37
CA PRO A 221 -11.02 -16.56 16.60
C PRO A 221 -10.28 -15.23 16.56
N SER A 222 -10.92 -14.21 17.11
CA SER A 222 -10.39 -12.86 17.27
C SER A 222 -10.66 -12.33 18.67
N ALA A 223 -10.30 -11.08 18.93
CA ALA A 223 -10.57 -10.44 20.21
C ALA A 223 -11.18 -9.06 19.98
N ILE A 224 -12.20 -8.76 20.79
CA ILE A 224 -12.90 -7.48 20.75
C ILE A 224 -11.95 -6.32 21.04
N GLY A 225 -12.24 -5.18 20.41
CA GLY A 225 -11.63 -3.87 20.68
C GLY A 225 -10.67 -3.39 19.61
N ARG A 226 -10.32 -4.22 18.61
CA ARG A 226 -9.46 -3.83 17.47
C ARG A 226 -9.90 -4.55 16.21
N GLU A 227 -9.85 -3.85 15.08
CA GLU A 227 -10.03 -4.51 13.79
C GLU A 227 -8.81 -5.39 13.51
N GLU A 228 -9.03 -6.65 13.16
CA GLU A 228 -7.97 -7.61 12.88
C GLU A 228 -7.86 -7.89 11.38
N TYR A 229 -6.62 -7.90 10.90
CA TYR A 229 -6.25 -8.18 9.53
C TYR A 229 -5.49 -9.49 9.48
N VAL A 230 -6.22 -10.57 9.24
CA VAL A 230 -5.68 -11.93 9.18
C VAL A 230 -5.20 -12.18 7.76
N ARG A 231 -3.93 -12.57 7.61
CA ARG A 231 -3.39 -12.98 6.31
C ARG A 231 -4.06 -14.27 5.87
N VAL A 232 -4.52 -14.31 4.63
CA VAL A 232 -5.22 -15.48 4.09
C VAL A 232 -4.68 -15.87 2.72
N GLN A 233 -4.76 -17.16 2.43
CA GLN A 233 -4.70 -17.72 1.10
C GLN A 233 -6.13 -17.92 0.58
N LEU A 234 -6.37 -17.64 -0.70
CA LEU A 234 -7.64 -17.83 -1.36
C LEU A 234 -7.65 -19.10 -2.19
N LEU A 235 -8.61 -19.97 -1.91
CA LEU A 235 -8.90 -21.14 -2.73
C LEU A 235 -10.10 -20.87 -3.62
N TRP A 236 -9.85 -20.84 -4.93
CA TRP A 236 -10.88 -20.67 -5.94
C TRP A 236 -11.53 -22.02 -6.25
N LYS A 237 -12.86 -22.06 -6.23
CA LYS A 237 -13.65 -23.22 -6.65
C LYS A 237 -14.28 -22.93 -8.01
N ASN A 238 -14.37 -23.94 -8.87
CA ASN A 238 -14.84 -23.79 -10.26
C ASN A 238 -16.37 -23.55 -10.39
N ASP A 239 -17.11 -23.53 -9.28
CA ASP A 239 -18.57 -23.62 -9.28
C ASP A 239 -19.28 -22.27 -9.05
N ASN A 240 -18.70 -21.15 -9.49
CA ASN A 240 -19.26 -19.79 -9.31
C ASN A 240 -19.49 -19.36 -7.83
N ASN A 241 -18.92 -20.10 -6.87
CA ASN A 241 -19.00 -19.77 -5.45
C ASN A 241 -17.95 -18.73 -5.05
N LEU A 242 -18.19 -18.04 -3.93
CA LEU A 242 -17.17 -17.20 -3.30
C LEU A 242 -15.89 -18.02 -3.05
N PRO A 243 -14.69 -17.43 -3.25
CA PRO A 243 -13.45 -18.10 -2.91
C PRO A 243 -13.39 -18.36 -1.41
N VAL A 244 -12.72 -19.45 -1.04
CA VAL A 244 -12.56 -19.83 0.37
C VAL A 244 -11.28 -19.19 0.92
N ALA A 245 -11.40 -18.40 1.99
CA ALA A 245 -10.26 -17.82 2.68
C ALA A 245 -9.75 -18.77 3.77
N LEU A 246 -8.48 -19.15 3.68
CA LEU A 246 -7.78 -19.94 4.68
C LEU A 246 -6.74 -19.08 5.40
N PRO A 247 -6.79 -18.96 6.73
CA PRO A 247 -5.82 -18.18 7.48
C PRO A 247 -4.43 -18.82 7.39
N ILE A 248 -3.42 -17.97 7.23
CA ILE A 248 -2.03 -18.41 7.22
C ILE A 248 -1.45 -18.14 8.61
N TYR A 249 -1.35 -19.20 9.39
CA TYR A 249 -0.72 -19.13 10.70
C TYR A 249 0.80 -19.06 10.59
N GLY A 250 1.40 -18.28 11.47
CA GLY A 250 2.85 -18.20 11.60
C GLY A 250 3.25 -17.22 12.69
N LYS A 251 4.43 -17.43 13.28
CA LYS A 251 5.00 -16.47 14.24
C LYS A 251 5.19 -15.11 13.54
N SER A 252 5.03 -14.03 14.29
CA SER A 252 5.05 -12.64 13.80
C SER A 252 6.33 -12.23 13.05
N GLY A 253 7.44 -12.96 13.26
CA GLY A 253 8.72 -12.75 12.56
C GLY A 253 8.98 -13.65 11.35
N LEU A 254 8.06 -14.55 10.98
CA LEU A 254 8.26 -15.41 9.81
C LEU A 254 7.87 -14.68 8.52
N LEU A 255 8.71 -14.81 7.50
CA LEU A 255 8.48 -14.26 6.15
C LEU A 255 7.64 -15.17 5.26
N SER A 256 7.75 -16.49 5.42
CA SER A 256 7.03 -17.45 4.57
C SER A 256 5.51 -17.29 4.57
N PRO A 257 4.83 -16.88 5.68
CA PRO A 257 3.41 -16.56 5.64
C PRO A 257 3.06 -15.34 4.78
N LEU A 258 3.99 -14.39 4.60
CA LEU A 258 3.74 -13.18 3.81
C LEU A 258 3.77 -13.48 2.31
N VAL A 259 4.70 -14.33 1.87
CA VAL A 259 4.83 -14.74 0.47
C VAL A 259 3.62 -15.55 -0.01
N LYS A 260 2.98 -16.30 0.89
CA LYS A 260 1.83 -17.16 0.55
C LYS A 260 0.47 -16.46 0.59
N ALA A 261 0.42 -15.23 1.11
CA ALA A 261 -0.83 -14.53 1.36
C ALA A 261 -1.33 -13.82 0.10
N ASP A 262 -2.59 -14.02 -0.24
CA ASP A 262 -3.26 -13.33 -1.34
C ASP A 262 -3.91 -12.01 -0.87
N GLY A 263 -4.14 -11.87 0.43
CA GLY A 263 -4.71 -10.66 1.01
C GLY A 263 -4.91 -10.71 2.52
N LEU A 264 -5.66 -9.73 3.02
CA LEU A 264 -5.99 -9.54 4.44
C LEU A 264 -7.50 -9.70 4.67
N LEU A 265 -7.90 -10.78 5.34
CA LEU A 265 -9.25 -10.96 5.86
C LEU A 265 -9.49 -9.98 7.00
N VAL A 266 -10.57 -9.22 6.91
CA VAL A 266 -10.96 -8.22 7.90
C VAL A 266 -11.93 -8.84 8.90
N ILE A 267 -11.56 -8.85 10.18
CA ILE A 267 -12.44 -9.16 11.29
C ILE A 267 -12.72 -7.85 12.02
N ASN A 268 -14.00 -7.45 12.07
CA ASN A 268 -14.39 -6.17 12.66
C ASN A 268 -14.06 -6.14 14.16
N ARG A 269 -13.81 -4.93 14.67
CA ARG A 269 -13.42 -4.70 16.07
C ARG A 269 -14.42 -5.19 17.12
N ASP A 270 -15.70 -5.32 16.74
CA ASP A 270 -16.79 -5.70 17.64
C ASP A 270 -17.16 -7.20 17.48
N CYS A 271 -16.29 -7.98 16.83
CA CYS A 271 -16.47 -9.42 16.60
C CYS A 271 -15.43 -10.25 17.38
N GLU A 272 -15.84 -11.41 17.89
CA GLU A 272 -14.96 -12.39 18.56
C GLU A 272 -14.26 -13.33 17.58
N GLY A 273 -14.46 -13.13 16.27
CA GLY A 273 -13.96 -14.00 15.22
C GLY A 273 -14.94 -14.13 14.08
N LEU A 274 -14.66 -15.08 13.19
CA LEU A 274 -15.57 -15.53 12.14
C LEU A 274 -15.68 -17.06 12.21
N ASP A 275 -16.89 -17.59 12.09
CA ASP A 275 -17.11 -19.03 12.07
C ASP A 275 -16.81 -19.61 10.69
N LYS A 276 -16.58 -20.93 10.63
CA LYS A 276 -16.38 -21.63 9.35
C LYS A 276 -17.64 -21.54 8.48
N GLY A 277 -17.46 -21.18 7.20
CA GLY A 277 -18.58 -21.05 6.26
C GLY A 277 -19.25 -19.68 6.29
N GLU A 278 -18.84 -18.79 7.17
CA GLU A 278 -19.34 -17.42 7.25
C GLU A 278 -18.82 -16.57 6.08
N THR A 279 -19.58 -15.54 5.70
CA THR A 279 -19.14 -14.58 4.68
C THR A 279 -18.21 -13.55 5.32
N GLY A 280 -16.97 -13.50 4.82
CA GLY A 280 -15.97 -12.51 5.22
C GLY A 280 -15.61 -11.55 4.08
N LYS A 281 -14.72 -10.60 4.36
CA LYS A 281 -14.18 -9.65 3.39
C LYS A 281 -12.66 -9.69 3.40
N VAL A 282 -12.05 -9.97 2.25
CA VAL A 282 -10.60 -9.95 2.07
C VAL A 282 -10.20 -8.71 1.28
N LEU A 283 -9.24 -7.96 1.81
CA LEU A 283 -8.55 -6.90 1.08
C LEU A 283 -7.41 -7.54 0.29
N LEU A 284 -7.56 -7.62 -1.03
CA LEU A 284 -6.57 -8.26 -1.90
C LEU A 284 -5.29 -7.44 -1.95
N PHE A 285 -4.13 -8.10 -1.85
CA PHE A 285 -2.88 -7.45 -2.21
C PHE A 285 -2.86 -7.15 -3.72
N PRO A 286 -2.18 -6.07 -4.15
CA PRO A 286 -2.05 -5.79 -5.57
C PRO A 286 -1.33 -6.96 -6.25
N VAL A 287 -1.90 -7.48 -7.32
CA VAL A 287 -1.25 -8.49 -8.15
C VAL A 287 -0.44 -7.74 -9.20
N GLN A 288 0.87 -8.00 -9.29
CA GLN A 288 1.63 -7.62 -10.48
C GLN A 288 1.17 -8.54 -11.62
N HIS A 289 0.47 -7.97 -12.60
CA HIS A 289 0.20 -8.62 -13.88
C HIS A 289 1.47 -8.71 -14.72
#